data_AF-A0A376C3I2-F1
#
_entry.id   AF-A0A376C3I2-F1
#
_cell.length_a   1.000
_cell.length_b   1.000
_cell.length_c   1.000
_cell.angle_alpha   90.00
_cell.angle_beta   90.00
_cell.angle_gamma   90.00
#
_symmetry.space_group_name_H-M   'P 1'
#
loop_
_entity.id
_entity.type
_entity.pdbx_description
1 polymer ?
#
loop_
_entity_poly.entity_id
_entity_poly.type
_entity_poly.pdbx_seq_one_letter_code
_entity_poly.pdbx_strand_id
1 'polypeptide(L)'
;MQLIDVNKEDKLIFQHNVITSGRYDYSACMLDILFMVLSCLEKNKLEYTIHTHDIEVITGRKWNYKQLREATESIGSRMFEIDTPRKL
;
A
#
# COMPACT_ATOMS: atom_id res chain seq x y z
N MET A 1 -14.52 -11.65 2.45
CA MET A 1 -14.24 -10.28 2.94
C MET A 1 -14.30 -10.34 4.46
N GLN A 2 -13.18 -10.18 5.15
CA GLN A 2 -13.18 -10.14 6.61
C GLN A 2 -13.12 -8.67 7.05
N LEU A 3 -14.12 -8.26 7.83
CA LEU A 3 -14.12 -6.99 8.53
C LEU A 3 -13.09 -7.09 9.65
N ILE A 4 -12.00 -6.33 9.52
CA ILE A 4 -11.12 -6.08 10.66
C ILE A 4 -11.84 -5.01 11.49
N ASP A 5 -12.15 -5.34 12.74
CA ASP A 5 -12.77 -4.41 13.67
C ASP A 5 -11.78 -3.29 13.98
N VAL A 6 -12.07 -2.10 13.46
CA VAL A 6 -11.37 -0.86 13.80
C VAL A 6 -12.44 0.12 14.27
N ASN A 7 -12.13 0.76 15.39
CA ASN A 7 -12.95 1.72 16.12
C ASN A 7 -13.87 2.55 15.21
N LYS A 8 -15.18 2.58 15.49
CA LYS A 8 -16.25 3.05 14.57
C LYS A 8 -16.19 4.53 14.17
N GLU A 9 -15.27 5.31 14.73
CA GLU A 9 -15.01 6.70 14.34
C GLU A 9 -13.95 6.80 13.23
N ASP A 10 -13.15 5.75 13.04
CA ASP A 10 -12.13 5.67 12.01
C ASP A 10 -12.66 5.02 10.74
N LYS A 11 -12.39 5.69 9.61
CA LYS A 11 -12.84 5.39 8.25
C LYS A 11 -12.87 3.88 7.95
N LEU A 12 -14.02 3.40 7.46
CA LEU A 12 -14.19 2.05 6.94
C LEU A 12 -13.29 1.84 5.70
N ILE A 13 -12.18 1.10 5.88
CA ILE A 13 -11.30 0.72 4.78
C ILE A 13 -11.79 -0.61 4.19
N PHE A 14 -12.40 -0.56 3.01
CA PHE A 14 -12.74 -1.76 2.24
C PHE A 14 -11.51 -2.24 1.45
N GLN A 15 -10.71 -3.10 2.07
CA GLN A 15 -9.58 -3.72 1.40
C GLN A 15 -10.01 -5.03 0.71
N HIS A 16 -9.70 -5.19 -0.58
CA HIS A 16 -9.82 -6.49 -1.25
C HIS A 16 -8.91 -7.51 -0.55
N ASN A 17 -9.45 -8.67 -0.17
CA ASN A 17 -8.73 -9.76 0.53
C ASN A 17 -7.37 -10.12 -0.09
N VAL A 18 -7.20 -9.91 -1.40
CA VAL A 18 -5.96 -10.18 -2.14
C VAL A 18 -4.83 -9.21 -1.78
N ILE A 19 -5.16 -7.96 -1.47
CA ILE A 19 -4.19 -6.97 -0.95
C ILE A 19 -3.78 -7.37 0.47
N THR A 20 -4.70 -7.94 1.25
CA THR A 20 -4.43 -8.43 2.60
C THR A 20 -3.50 -9.65 2.60
N SER A 21 -3.60 -10.55 1.62
CA SER A 21 -2.65 -11.67 1.46
C SER A 21 -1.27 -11.21 0.98
N GLY A 22 -1.19 -10.21 0.08
CA GLY A 22 0.08 -9.64 -0.36
C GLY A 22 0.85 -8.91 0.75
N ARG A 23 0.18 -8.51 1.84
CA ARG A 23 0.82 -7.83 2.98
C ARG A 23 1.93 -8.65 3.64
N TYR A 24 1.82 -9.98 3.67
CA TYR A 24 2.83 -10.85 4.31
C TYR A 24 4.16 -10.85 3.55
N ASP A 25 4.11 -10.52 2.27
CA ASP A 25 5.24 -10.54 1.36
C ASP A 25 5.98 -9.18 1.31
N TYR A 26 5.39 -8.13 1.90
CA TYR A 26 5.92 -6.78 1.87
C TYR A 26 6.70 -6.46 3.15
N SER A 27 7.83 -5.77 2.99
CA SER A 27 8.51 -5.17 4.15
C SER A 27 7.71 -3.99 4.70
N ALA A 28 8.00 -3.57 5.93
CA ALA A 28 7.34 -2.40 6.52
C ALA A 28 7.46 -1.13 5.65
N CYS A 29 8.65 -0.90 5.07
CA CYS A 29 8.87 0.24 4.16
C CYS A 29 8.03 0.12 2.88
N MET A 30 7.88 -1.09 2.33
CA MET A 30 7.05 -1.30 1.14
C MET A 30 5.57 -1.04 1.43
N LEU A 31 5.08 -1.45 2.61
CA LEU A 31 3.71 -1.18 3.04
C LEU A 31 3.46 0.31 3.25
N ASP A 32 4.42 1.02 3.85
CA ASP A 32 4.31 2.46 4.05
C ASP A 32 4.21 3.18 2.69
N ILE A 33 5.04 2.83 1.71
CA ILE A 33 4.94 3.36 0.33
C ILE A 33 3.59 3.02 -0.31
N LEU A 34 3.15 1.76 -0.21
CA LEU A 34 1.89 1.31 -0.80
C LEU A 34 0.69 2.08 -0.24
N PHE A 35 0.62 2.25 1.09
CA PHE A 35 -0.48 2.97 1.72
C PHE A 35 -0.44 4.47 1.40
N MET A 36 0.74 5.08 1.27
CA MET A 36 0.87 6.45 0.80
C MET A 36 0.31 6.61 -0.62
N VAL A 37 0.67 5.73 -1.56
CA VAL A 37 0.10 5.76 -2.93
C VAL A 37 -1.42 5.63 -2.87
N LEU A 38 -1.94 4.63 -2.14
CA LEU A 38 -3.38 4.39 -2.00
C LEU A 38 -4.12 5.62 -1.44
N SER A 39 -3.52 6.35 -0.50
CA SER A 39 -4.12 7.53 0.11
C SER A 39 -4.26 8.72 -0.83
N CYS A 40 -3.41 8.78 -1.86
CA CYS A 40 -3.35 9.88 -2.81
C CYS A 40 -3.88 9.52 -4.20
N LEU A 41 -4.48 8.34 -4.38
CA LEU A 41 -4.96 7.87 -5.69
C LEU A 41 -5.99 8.83 -6.30
N GLU A 42 -5.74 9.22 -7.54
CA GLU A 42 -6.58 10.14 -8.32
C GLU A 42 -6.96 9.53 -9.67
N LYS A 43 -8.15 9.86 -10.17
CA LYS A 43 -8.58 9.42 -11.50
C LYS A 43 -7.64 10.01 -12.56
N ASN A 44 -7.24 9.19 -13.53
CA ASN A 44 -6.36 9.55 -14.66
C ASN A 44 -4.93 9.99 -14.27
N LYS A 45 -4.45 9.64 -13.08
CA LYS A 45 -3.08 9.90 -12.65
C LYS A 45 -2.29 8.60 -12.51
N LEU A 46 -1.17 8.52 -13.23
CA LEU A 46 -0.30 7.35 -13.28
C LEU A 46 0.94 7.48 -12.39
N GLU A 47 1.35 8.71 -12.09
CA GLU A 47 2.58 9.00 -11.36
C GLU A 47 2.28 9.67 -10.02
N TYR A 48 2.92 9.16 -8.96
CA TYR A 48 2.78 9.65 -7.60
C TYR A 48 4.16 9.88 -7.01
N THR A 49 4.38 11.06 -6.44
CA THR A 49 5.59 11.39 -5.70
C THR A 49 5.32 11.25 -4.22
N ILE A 50 6.16 10.49 -3.52
CA ILE A 50 6.08 10.30 -2.07
C ILE A 50 7.39 10.81 -1.47
N HIS A 51 7.29 11.69 -0.48
CA HIS A 51 8.45 12.15 0.27
C HIS A 51 8.65 11.31 1.52
N THR A 52 9.91 11.04 1.86
CA THR A 52 10.29 10.30 3.07
C THR A 52 9.77 10.97 4.34
N HIS A 53 9.73 12.30 4.33
CA HIS A 53 9.25 13.10 5.46
C HIS A 53 7.76 12.85 5.72
N ASP A 54 6.94 12.73 4.69
CA ASP A 54 5.50 12.49 4.86
C ASP A 54 5.25 11.13 5.53
N ILE A 55 6.01 10.11 5.13
CA ILE A 55 5.95 8.78 5.75
C ILE A 55 6.35 8.86 7.23
N GLU A 56 7.40 9.60 7.55
CA GLU A 56 7.86 9.78 8.93
C GLU A 56 6.81 10.50 9.79
N VAL A 57 6.20 11.55 9.27
CA VAL A 57 5.14 12.31 9.96
C VAL A 57 3.92 11.43 10.25
N ILE A 58 3.53 10.56 9.30
CA ILE A 58 2.33 9.72 9.43
C ILE A 58 2.58 8.47 10.29
N THR A 59 3.73 7.83 10.14
CA THR A 59 3.99 6.51 10.73
C THR A 59 4.92 6.54 11.94
N GLY A 60 5.64 7.65 12.15
CA GLY A 60 6.72 7.76 13.14
C GLY A 60 7.99 6.96 12.77
N ARG A 61 8.00 6.23 11.65
CA ARG A 61 9.15 5.45 11.19
C ARG A 61 10.08 6.31 10.36
N LYS A 62 11.37 6.14 10.58
CA LYS A 62 12.42 6.78 9.79
C LYS A 62 12.91 5.82 8.73
N TRP A 63 12.79 6.23 7.48
CA TRP A 63 13.36 5.52 6.34
C TRP A 63 14.39 6.41 5.66
N ASN A 64 15.56 5.85 5.34
CA ASN A 64 16.54 6.56 4.53
C ASN A 64 16.24 6.37 3.03
N TYR A 65 16.85 7.23 2.19
CA TYR A 65 16.60 7.22 0.75
C TYR A 65 16.94 5.89 0.06
N LYS A 66 17.98 5.19 0.55
CA LYS A 66 18.38 3.87 0.03
C LYS A 66 17.27 2.83 0.30
N GLN A 67 16.71 2.81 1.51
CA GLN A 67 15.62 1.91 1.88
C GLN A 67 14.36 2.16 1.04
N LEU A 68 13.98 3.43 0.79
CA LEU A 68 12.85 3.71 -0.10
C LEU A 68 13.11 3.25 -1.53
N ARG A 69 14.31 3.49 -2.05
CA ARG A 69 14.67 3.07 -3.41
C ARG A 69 14.58 1.56 -3.58
N GLU A 70 15.21 0.82 -2.67
CA GLU A 70 15.19 -0.66 -2.68
C GLU A 70 13.77 -1.21 -2.49
N ALA A 71 12.97 -0.59 -1.61
CA ALA A 71 11.57 -0.95 -1.42
C ALA A 71 10.74 -0.68 -2.67
N THR A 72 10.94 0.45 -3.35
CA THR A 72 10.22 0.81 -4.58
C THR A 72 10.51 -0.19 -5.70
N GLU A 73 11.78 -0.56 -5.90
CA GLU A 73 12.20 -1.57 -6.88
C GLU A 73 11.60 -2.95 -6.57
N SER A 74 11.59 -3.32 -5.29
CA SER A 74 11.03 -4.60 -4.83
C SER A 74 9.52 -4.68 -4.96
N ILE A 75 8.79 -3.55 -4.93
CA ILE A 75 7.35 -3.51 -5.18
C ILE A 75 7.07 -3.77 -6.66
N GLY A 76 7.82 -3.12 -7.56
CA GLY A 76 7.62 -3.24 -9.00
C GLY A 76 7.86 -4.64 -9.56
N SER A 77 8.70 -5.44 -8.89
CA SER A 77 8.97 -6.83 -9.28
C SER A 77 7.92 -7.84 -8.77
N ARG A 78 6.99 -7.42 -7.91
CA ARG A 78 5.93 -8.29 -7.37
C ARG A 78 4.63 -8.09 -8.14
N MET A 79 4.47 -8.86 -9.22
CA MET A 79 3.20 -8.94 -9.95
C MET A 79 2.28 -9.97 -9.27
N PHE A 80 1.08 -9.55 -8.89
CA PHE A 80 0.04 -10.44 -8.39
C PHE A 80 -0.95 -10.71 -9.52
N GLU A 81 -1.15 -11.99 -9.84
CA GLU A 81 -2.26 -12.40 -10.69
C GLU A 81 -3.50 -12.61 -9.81
N ILE A 82 -4.60 -11.96 -10.19
CA ILE A 82 -5.89 -12.12 -9.52
C ILE A 82 -6.84 -12.80 -10.51
N ASP A 83 -7.21 -14.05 -10.20
CA ASP A 83 -8.29 -14.70 -10.91
C ASP A 83 -9.61 -13.99 -10.60
N THR A 84 -10.13 -13.26 -11.59
CA THR A 84 -11.48 -12.71 -11.52
C THR A 84 -12.44 -13.73 -12.13
N PRO A 85 -13.56 -14.06 -11.46
CA PRO A 85 -14.56 -14.91 -12.07
C PRO A 85 -15.06 -14.21 -13.34
N ARG A 86 -14.82 -14.83 -14.50
CA ARG A 86 -15.43 -14.42 -15.77
C ARG A 86 -16.93 -14.25 -15.52
N LYS A 87 -17.45 -13.04 -15.72
CA LYS A 87 -18.88 -12.91 -16.01
C LYS A 87 -19.10 -13.61 -17.35
N LEU A 88 -19.74 -14.78 -17.29
CA LEU A 88 -20.37 -15.43 -18.44
C LEU A 88 -21.40 -14.48 -19.05
#